data_AF-A0A3C0KAF9-F1
#
_entry.id   AF-A0A3C0KAF9-F1
#
_cell.length_a   1.000
_cell.length_b   1.000
_cell.length_c   1.000
_cell.angle_alpha   90.00
_cell.angle_beta   90.00
_cell.angle_gamma   90.00
#
_symmetry.space_group_name_H-M   'P 1'
#
loop_
_entity.id
_entity.type
_entity.pdbx_description
1 polymer ?
#
loop_
_entity_poly.entity_id
_entity_poly.type
_entity_poly.pdbx_seq_one_letter_code
_entity_poly.pdbx_strand_id
1 'polypeptide(L)'
;QDPGNVPIVQKWIDKWFWRGYRLLTLVAMMQDYMLPKRVMSWKEAWEMYAEANGGALFKDLARYGIREPAGWKQACEGKDHISHQAWNTFYNYNAAAPFHTWVPSDEEMDWLSQKYPESFDKYHRPRLEYFREQQQAGNRFYNKTLPMLCTTCQIPMLFTEEGDPTKICYRESDYFGNKYHFCSDHCKHIFDDEPEKYVQSWLPVHQIYQGHCFPEGTDPTAEGFDPLLAVLKYYEMDVGRDNFDFEGSEDQKNFAAWKGESVEKGEAK
;
A
#
# COMPACT_ATOMS: atom_id res chain seq x y z
N GLN A 1 31.04 -9.01 19.67
CA GLN A 1 31.03 -9.28 21.11
C GLN A 1 31.01 -10.78 21.36
N ASP A 2 30.09 -11.54 20.74
CA ASP A 2 30.07 -13.01 20.79
C ASP A 2 29.72 -13.57 19.39
N PRO A 3 30.42 -14.60 18.86
CA PRO A 3 30.07 -15.26 17.60
C PRO A 3 28.64 -15.82 17.56
N GLY A 4 28.10 -16.27 18.70
CA GLY A 4 26.73 -16.75 18.85
C GLY A 4 25.66 -15.69 18.58
N ASN A 5 26.03 -14.40 18.58
CA ASN A 5 25.11 -13.32 18.24
C ASN A 5 24.85 -13.20 16.75
N VAL A 6 25.77 -13.68 15.89
CA VAL A 6 25.65 -13.53 14.43
C VAL A 6 24.34 -14.10 13.88
N PRO A 7 23.94 -15.35 14.16
CA PRO A 7 22.67 -15.89 13.67
C PRO A 7 21.45 -15.13 14.23
N ILE A 8 21.51 -14.65 15.47
CA ILE A 8 20.42 -13.87 16.09
C ILE A 8 20.25 -12.52 15.37
N VAL A 9 21.37 -11.82 15.13
CA VAL A 9 21.37 -10.53 14.45
C VAL A 9 20.97 -10.68 12.98
N GLN A 10 21.44 -11.73 12.29
CA GLN A 10 21.03 -11.98 10.90
C GLN A 10 19.52 -12.18 10.78
N LYS A 11 18.94 -12.96 11.70
CA LYS A 11 17.49 -13.17 11.77
C LYS A 11 16.72 -11.86 12.00
N TRP A 12 17.23 -10.98 12.85
CA TRP A 12 16.64 -9.64 13.04
C TRP A 12 16.78 -8.75 11.80
N ILE A 13 17.93 -8.79 11.12
CA ILE A 13 18.14 -8.08 9.85
C ILE A 13 17.12 -8.53 8.81
N ASP A 14 16.97 -9.85 8.61
CA ASP A 14 16.00 -10.41 7.67
C ASP A 14 14.57 -9.93 7.96
N LYS A 15 14.16 -10.04 9.24
CA LYS A 15 12.83 -9.62 9.72
C LYS A 15 12.58 -8.13 9.50
N TRP A 16 13.48 -7.28 9.99
CA TRP A 16 13.25 -5.83 10.03
C TRP A 16 13.47 -5.18 8.68
N PHE A 17 14.36 -5.71 7.84
CA PHE A 17 14.43 -5.32 6.44
C PHE A 17 13.08 -5.51 5.76
N TRP A 18 12.49 -6.70 5.87
CA TRP A 18 11.24 -6.99 5.16
C TRP A 18 10.04 -6.21 5.71
N ARG A 19 9.93 -6.08 7.04
CA ARG A 19 8.87 -5.24 7.64
C ARG A 19 9.03 -3.78 7.28
N GLY A 20 10.27 -3.27 7.27
CA GLY A 20 10.59 -1.91 6.82
C GLY A 20 10.22 -1.70 5.36
N TYR A 21 10.61 -2.62 4.46
CA TYR A 21 10.27 -2.58 3.05
C TYR A 21 8.75 -2.53 2.80
N ARG A 22 7.99 -3.38 3.50
CA ARG A 22 6.52 -3.37 3.41
C ARG A 22 5.94 -2.04 3.90
N LEU A 23 6.43 -1.47 4.99
CA LEU A 23 5.99 -0.15 5.45
C LEU A 23 6.32 0.95 4.44
N LEU A 24 7.51 0.91 3.84
CA LEU A 24 7.97 1.88 2.84
C LEU A 24 7.15 1.85 1.54
N THR A 25 6.31 0.86 1.31
CA THR A 25 5.33 0.86 0.21
C THR A 25 4.43 2.11 0.25
N LEU A 26 4.09 2.62 1.44
CA LEU A 26 3.33 3.86 1.59
C LEU A 26 4.13 5.09 1.12
N VAL A 27 5.43 5.11 1.40
CA VAL A 27 6.34 6.19 0.98
C VAL A 27 6.54 6.13 -0.54
N ALA A 28 6.69 4.93 -1.11
CA ALA A 28 6.79 4.73 -2.55
C ALA A 28 5.58 5.31 -3.30
N MET A 29 4.37 5.01 -2.83
CA MET A 29 3.13 5.58 -3.36
C MET A 29 3.14 7.10 -3.27
N MET A 30 3.42 7.66 -2.09
CA MET A 30 3.43 9.10 -1.87
C MET A 30 4.38 9.81 -2.83
N GLN A 31 5.61 9.30 -2.97
CA GLN A 31 6.64 9.93 -3.79
C GLN A 31 6.29 9.94 -5.28
N ASP A 32 5.75 8.85 -5.81
CA ASP A 32 5.46 8.73 -7.24
C ASP A 32 4.13 9.41 -7.64
N TYR A 33 3.13 9.39 -6.75
CA TYR A 33 1.77 9.80 -7.10
C TYR A 33 1.30 11.09 -6.42
N MET A 34 1.69 11.34 -5.18
CA MET A 34 1.10 12.44 -4.39
C MET A 34 1.85 13.77 -4.50
N LEU A 35 3.12 13.74 -4.93
CA LEU A 35 3.94 14.94 -5.03
C LEU A 35 3.77 15.60 -6.41
N PRO A 36 3.22 16.83 -6.49
CA PRO A 36 3.05 17.51 -7.79
C PRO A 36 4.41 17.86 -8.44
N LYS A 37 5.42 18.16 -7.62
CA LYS A 37 6.79 18.40 -8.07
C LYS A 37 7.66 17.22 -7.66
N ARG A 38 7.90 16.33 -8.62
CA ARG A 38 8.65 15.09 -8.40
C ARG A 38 10.15 15.36 -8.48
N VAL A 39 10.89 14.87 -7.48
CA VAL A 39 12.37 14.99 -7.42
C VAL A 39 13.03 13.77 -8.07
N MET A 40 12.57 12.57 -7.72
CA MET A 40 13.02 11.29 -8.25
C MET A 40 11.89 10.25 -8.10
N SER A 41 11.93 9.16 -8.85
CA SER A 41 10.99 8.04 -8.64
C SER A 41 11.37 7.21 -7.42
N TRP A 42 10.40 6.45 -6.89
CA TRP A 42 10.68 5.44 -5.87
C TRP A 42 11.77 4.47 -6.31
N LYS A 43 11.77 4.04 -7.58
CA LYS A 43 12.83 3.20 -8.15
C LYS A 43 14.22 3.84 -8.02
N GLU A 44 14.37 5.09 -8.43
CA GLU A 44 15.64 5.82 -8.33
C GLU A 44 16.08 5.97 -6.86
N ALA A 45 15.13 6.25 -5.96
CA ALA A 45 15.40 6.32 -4.52
C ALA A 45 15.86 4.96 -3.96
N TRP A 46 15.22 3.86 -4.36
CA TRP A 46 15.61 2.52 -3.93
C TRP A 46 16.98 2.12 -4.45
N GLU A 47 17.28 2.37 -5.73
CA GLU A 47 18.58 2.10 -6.33
C GLU A 47 19.71 2.85 -5.61
N MET A 48 19.48 4.13 -5.26
CA MET A 48 20.47 4.94 -4.57
C MET A 48 20.62 4.56 -3.09
N TYR A 49 19.53 4.54 -2.33
CA TYR A 49 19.58 4.44 -0.87
C TYR A 49 19.58 3.00 -0.36
N ALA A 50 18.93 2.07 -1.06
CA ALA A 50 18.96 0.66 -0.70
C ALA A 50 20.08 -0.06 -1.45
N GLU A 51 20.03 -0.15 -2.78
CA GLU A 51 20.96 -1.01 -3.53
C GLU A 51 22.41 -0.56 -3.44
N ALA A 52 22.70 0.72 -3.70
CA ALA A 52 24.05 1.24 -3.63
C ALA A 52 24.54 1.37 -2.18
N ASN A 53 23.90 2.21 -1.36
CA ASN A 53 24.35 2.47 0.01
C ASN A 53 24.22 1.24 0.91
N GLY A 54 23.07 0.55 0.86
CA GLY A 54 22.85 -0.68 1.62
C GLY A 54 23.72 -1.84 1.13
N GLY A 55 23.93 -1.98 -0.19
CA GLY A 55 24.85 -2.97 -0.73
C GLY A 55 26.30 -2.75 -0.25
N ALA A 56 26.75 -1.50 -0.17
CA ALA A 56 28.06 -1.17 0.41
C ALA A 56 28.14 -1.55 1.90
N LEU A 57 27.10 -1.23 2.68
CA LEU A 57 27.00 -1.62 4.08
C LEU A 57 27.09 -3.15 4.26
N PHE A 58 26.33 -3.94 3.48
CA PHE A 58 26.34 -5.40 3.64
C PHE A 58 27.66 -6.04 3.18
N LYS A 59 28.38 -5.46 2.21
CA LYS A 59 29.76 -5.86 1.90
C LYS A 59 30.70 -5.64 3.09
N ASP A 60 30.59 -4.50 3.77
CA ASP A 60 31.39 -4.21 4.96
C ASP A 60 31.02 -5.10 6.15
N LEU A 61 29.75 -5.49 6.27
CA LEU A 61 29.27 -6.39 7.32
C LEU A 61 29.62 -7.86 7.08
N ALA A 62 29.97 -8.24 5.84
CA ALA A 62 30.37 -9.61 5.50
C ALA A 62 31.58 -10.11 6.32
N ARG A 63 32.47 -9.21 6.76
CA ARG A 63 33.59 -9.55 7.66
C ARG A 63 33.17 -10.11 9.02
N TYR A 64 31.90 -9.87 9.42
CA TYR A 64 31.31 -10.40 10.64
C TYR A 64 30.44 -11.65 10.38
N GLY A 65 30.40 -12.16 9.15
CA GLY A 65 29.53 -13.26 8.75
C GLY A 65 28.07 -12.87 8.50
N ILE A 66 27.77 -11.57 8.41
CA ILE A 66 26.43 -11.05 8.08
C ILE A 66 26.29 -10.97 6.56
N ARG A 67 25.16 -11.48 6.03
CA ARG A 67 24.80 -11.45 4.62
C ARG A 67 23.71 -10.40 4.35
N GLU A 68 23.46 -10.13 3.07
CA GLU A 68 22.27 -9.41 2.64
C GLU A 68 20.98 -10.05 3.20
N PRO A 69 19.94 -9.23 3.47
CA PRO A 69 18.67 -9.72 3.99
C PRO A 69 18.02 -10.74 3.03
N ALA A 70 17.30 -11.72 3.58
CA ALA A 70 16.69 -12.79 2.79
C ALA A 70 15.73 -12.30 1.68
N GLY A 71 15.05 -11.16 1.86
CA GLY A 71 14.15 -10.56 0.87
C GLY A 71 14.77 -9.50 -0.03
N TRP A 72 16.09 -9.35 -0.02
CA TRP A 72 16.78 -8.27 -0.75
C TRP A 72 16.43 -8.25 -2.24
N LYS A 73 16.61 -9.39 -2.93
CA LYS A 73 16.37 -9.51 -4.37
C LYS A 73 14.93 -9.20 -4.75
N GLN A 74 13.97 -9.78 -4.02
CA GLN A 74 12.55 -9.52 -4.24
C GLN A 74 12.20 -8.04 -4.04
N ALA A 75 12.83 -7.37 -3.06
CA ALA A 75 12.61 -5.94 -2.86
C ALA A 75 13.18 -5.09 -4.01
N CYS A 76 14.36 -5.46 -4.53
CA CYS A 76 14.97 -4.81 -5.69
C CYS A 76 14.17 -5.00 -6.98
N GLU A 77 13.49 -6.13 -7.17
CA GLU A 77 12.56 -6.31 -8.28
C GLU A 77 11.26 -5.50 -8.04
N GLY A 78 10.72 -5.58 -6.82
CA GLY A 78 9.46 -4.92 -6.48
C GLY A 78 9.48 -3.40 -6.60
N LYS A 79 10.66 -2.76 -6.66
CA LYS A 79 10.78 -1.31 -6.85
C LYS A 79 10.07 -0.82 -8.12
N ASP A 80 9.95 -1.66 -9.15
CA ASP A 80 9.25 -1.35 -10.40
C ASP A 80 7.71 -1.47 -10.31
N HIS A 81 7.17 -1.82 -9.13
CA HIS A 81 5.75 -2.16 -8.99
C HIS A 81 5.06 -1.59 -7.75
N ILE A 82 5.73 -1.51 -6.59
CA ILE A 82 5.01 -1.32 -5.31
C ILE A 82 4.27 0.01 -5.18
N SER A 83 4.78 1.11 -5.76
CA SER A 83 4.10 2.42 -5.73
C SER A 83 2.78 2.36 -6.51
N HIS A 84 2.81 1.77 -7.70
CA HIS A 84 1.65 1.60 -8.58
C HIS A 84 0.60 0.65 -7.98
N GLN A 85 1.04 -0.46 -7.38
CA GLN A 85 0.14 -1.41 -6.71
C GLN A 85 -0.55 -0.78 -5.50
N ALA A 86 0.19 0.02 -4.72
CA ALA A 86 -0.34 0.77 -3.59
C ALA A 86 -1.32 1.86 -4.03
N TRP A 87 -0.96 2.69 -5.02
CA TRP A 87 -1.85 3.72 -5.55
C TRP A 87 -3.16 3.14 -6.06
N ASN A 88 -3.10 2.06 -6.85
CA ASN A 88 -4.29 1.35 -7.32
C ASN A 88 -5.16 0.85 -6.15
N THR A 89 -4.54 0.35 -5.08
CA THR A 89 -5.28 -0.12 -3.90
C THR A 89 -5.99 1.05 -3.21
N PHE A 90 -5.29 2.16 -2.96
CA PHE A 90 -5.89 3.33 -2.34
C PHE A 90 -6.94 4.00 -3.23
N TYR A 91 -6.75 4.06 -4.54
CA TYR A 91 -7.76 4.56 -5.48
C TYR A 91 -9.08 3.79 -5.31
N ASN A 92 -9.00 2.46 -5.31
CA ASN A 92 -10.17 1.60 -5.18
C ASN A 92 -10.86 1.70 -3.80
N TYR A 93 -10.08 1.85 -2.73
CA TYR A 93 -10.58 1.94 -1.35
C TYR A 93 -10.65 3.36 -0.80
N ASN A 94 -10.65 4.37 -1.68
CA ASN A 94 -10.50 5.76 -1.24
C ASN A 94 -11.66 6.28 -0.40
N ALA A 95 -12.82 5.62 -0.47
CA ALA A 95 -13.94 5.88 0.44
C ALA A 95 -13.58 5.67 1.92
N ALA A 96 -12.56 4.89 2.24
CA ALA A 96 -12.12 4.60 3.61
C ALA A 96 -10.68 5.04 3.90
N ALA A 97 -10.17 6.03 3.16
CA ALA A 97 -8.86 6.63 3.40
C ALA A 97 -9.01 8.13 3.74
N PRO A 98 -8.26 8.66 4.72
CA PRO A 98 -8.34 10.07 5.14
C PRO A 98 -7.43 10.96 4.28
N PHE A 99 -7.42 10.71 2.97
CA PHE A 99 -6.72 11.51 1.98
C PHE A 99 -7.32 11.21 0.61
N HIS A 100 -7.14 12.13 -0.32
CA HIS A 100 -7.67 12.01 -1.67
C HIS A 100 -6.80 11.16 -2.59
N THR A 101 -7.43 10.48 -3.54
CA THR A 101 -6.76 9.87 -4.69
C THR A 101 -7.28 10.48 -5.99
N TRP A 102 -6.61 10.18 -7.10
CA TRP A 102 -6.97 10.66 -8.42
C TRP A 102 -6.38 9.76 -9.50
N VAL A 103 -6.88 9.91 -10.72
CA VAL A 103 -6.16 9.43 -11.89
C VAL A 103 -5.10 10.46 -12.26
N PRO A 104 -3.80 10.10 -12.37
CA PRO A 104 -2.75 11.05 -12.76
C PRO A 104 -3.04 11.71 -14.12
N SER A 105 -2.51 12.90 -14.34
CA SER A 105 -2.59 13.56 -15.66
C SER A 105 -1.73 12.85 -16.70
N ASP A 106 -1.90 13.19 -17.98
CA ASP A 106 -1.09 12.59 -19.05
C ASP A 106 0.41 12.89 -18.87
N GLU A 107 0.78 14.10 -18.45
CA GLU A 107 2.17 14.46 -18.15
C GLU A 107 2.75 13.58 -17.02
N GLU A 108 1.94 13.32 -15.99
CA GLU A 108 2.36 12.49 -14.86
C GLU A 108 2.49 11.02 -15.25
N MET A 109 1.58 10.50 -16.09
CA MET A 109 1.69 9.15 -16.64
C MET A 109 2.90 9.03 -17.56
N ASP A 110 3.20 10.04 -18.38
CA ASP A 110 4.37 10.04 -19.26
C ASP A 110 5.67 10.07 -18.47
N TRP A 111 5.72 10.83 -17.37
CA TRP A 111 6.82 10.76 -16.41
C TRP A 111 6.95 9.35 -15.80
N LEU A 112 5.84 8.72 -15.42
CA LEU A 112 5.84 7.34 -14.90
C LEU A 112 6.36 6.34 -15.96
N SER A 113 5.98 6.47 -17.22
CA SER A 113 6.53 5.64 -18.31
C SER A 113 8.04 5.81 -18.46
N GLN A 114 8.54 7.05 -18.39
CA GLN A 114 9.98 7.31 -18.47
C GLN A 114 10.75 6.71 -17.28
N LYS A 115 10.16 6.73 -16.08
CA LYS A 115 10.79 6.21 -14.86
C LYS A 115 10.67 4.70 -14.70
N TYR A 116 9.65 4.10 -15.31
CA TYR A 116 9.32 2.68 -15.22
C TYR A 116 9.11 2.06 -16.61
N PRO A 117 10.11 2.12 -17.50
CA PRO A 117 9.95 1.80 -18.93
C PRO A 117 9.57 0.34 -19.20
N GLU A 118 9.94 -0.58 -18.30
CA GLU A 118 9.70 -2.02 -18.48
C GLU A 118 8.38 -2.50 -17.83
N SER A 119 7.73 -1.66 -17.00
CA SER A 119 6.59 -2.09 -16.18
C SER A 119 5.35 -1.21 -16.31
N PHE A 120 5.49 0.11 -16.37
CA PHE A 120 4.35 1.01 -16.21
C PHE A 120 3.36 0.93 -17.37
N ASP A 121 3.82 1.07 -18.61
CA ASP A 121 2.95 1.00 -19.79
C ASP A 121 2.35 -0.39 -19.98
N LYS A 122 3.08 -1.43 -19.56
CA LYS A 122 2.64 -2.82 -19.74
C LYS A 122 1.56 -3.23 -18.74
N TYR A 123 1.64 -2.78 -17.49
CA TYR A 123 0.81 -3.33 -16.40
C TYR A 123 -0.06 -2.30 -15.67
N HIS A 124 0.35 -1.02 -15.64
CA HIS A 124 -0.24 -0.03 -14.73
C HIS A 124 -1.00 1.08 -15.48
N ARG A 125 -0.43 1.63 -16.55
CA ARG A 125 -1.08 2.67 -17.37
C ARG A 125 -2.46 2.24 -17.90
N PRO A 126 -2.66 1.02 -18.46
CA PRO A 126 -3.98 0.64 -18.98
C PRO A 126 -5.09 0.64 -17.92
N ARG A 127 -4.75 0.39 -16.65
CA ARG A 127 -5.71 0.46 -15.54
C ARG A 127 -6.12 1.90 -15.24
N LEU A 128 -5.17 2.82 -15.25
CA LEU A 128 -5.42 4.24 -15.00
C LEU A 128 -6.23 4.87 -16.14
N GLU A 129 -5.93 4.50 -17.39
CA GLU A 129 -6.71 4.91 -18.56
C GLU A 129 -8.15 4.40 -18.47
N TYR A 130 -8.33 3.12 -18.14
CA TYR A 130 -9.67 2.56 -17.90
C TYR A 130 -10.41 3.29 -16.77
N PHE A 131 -9.75 3.58 -15.64
CA PHE A 131 -10.38 4.34 -14.55
C PHE A 131 -10.76 5.75 -14.98
N ARG A 132 -9.94 6.43 -15.79
CA ARG A 132 -10.26 7.74 -16.35
C ARG A 132 -11.53 7.68 -17.20
N GLU A 133 -11.60 6.71 -18.10
CA GLU A 133 -12.78 6.50 -18.95
C GLU A 133 -14.04 6.25 -18.11
N GLN A 134 -13.94 5.39 -17.08
CA GLN A 134 -15.07 5.12 -16.19
C GLN A 134 -15.49 6.36 -15.41
N GLN A 135 -14.53 7.15 -14.90
CA GLN A 135 -14.82 8.39 -14.17
C GLN A 135 -15.49 9.43 -15.06
N GLN A 136 -15.02 9.61 -16.29
CA GLN A 136 -15.64 10.51 -17.28
C GLN A 136 -17.05 10.07 -17.70
N ALA A 137 -17.34 8.78 -17.63
CA ALA A 137 -18.67 8.22 -17.85
C ALA A 137 -19.58 8.25 -16.60
N GLY A 138 -19.14 8.88 -15.49
CA GLY A 138 -19.90 8.93 -14.23
C GLY A 138 -19.84 7.63 -13.41
N ASN A 139 -19.02 6.66 -13.81
CA ASN A 139 -18.90 5.33 -13.23
C ASN A 139 -17.62 5.15 -12.40
N ARG A 140 -17.21 6.18 -11.65
CA ARG A 140 -16.02 6.11 -10.79
C ARG A 140 -16.07 4.85 -9.91
N PHE A 141 -15.11 3.95 -10.10
CA PHE A 141 -15.09 2.66 -9.44
C PHE A 141 -14.64 2.75 -7.99
N TYR A 142 -15.51 2.41 -7.03
CA TYR A 142 -15.14 2.17 -5.62
C TYR A 142 -15.31 0.69 -5.29
N ASN A 143 -14.29 0.06 -4.70
CA ASN A 143 -14.42 -1.32 -4.24
C ASN A 143 -15.15 -1.34 -2.89
N LYS A 144 -16.31 -1.99 -2.86
CA LYS A 144 -17.20 -2.07 -1.68
C LYS A 144 -16.94 -3.30 -0.81
N THR A 145 -15.99 -4.16 -1.17
CA THR A 145 -15.66 -5.38 -0.41
C THR A 145 -14.34 -5.20 0.31
N LEU A 146 -14.29 -5.44 1.63
CA LEU A 146 -13.05 -5.30 2.40
C LEU A 146 -11.96 -6.29 1.92
N PRO A 147 -10.68 -5.86 1.86
CA PRO A 147 -9.60 -6.71 1.38
C PRO A 147 -9.15 -7.73 2.43
N MET A 148 -8.62 -8.87 1.98
CA MET A 148 -7.84 -9.75 2.87
C MET A 148 -6.52 -9.05 3.25
N LEU A 149 -6.16 -9.12 4.53
CA LEU A 149 -4.95 -8.50 5.07
C LEU A 149 -3.88 -9.55 5.38
N CYS A 150 -2.61 -9.18 5.20
CA CYS A 150 -1.49 -9.98 5.66
C CYS A 150 -1.42 -9.96 7.20
N THR A 151 -1.31 -11.13 7.84
CA THR A 151 -1.25 -11.24 9.31
C THR A 151 -0.05 -10.50 9.92
N THR A 152 1.07 -10.44 9.18
CA THR A 152 2.35 -9.88 9.67
C THR A 152 2.49 -8.37 9.42
N CYS A 153 2.26 -7.90 8.20
CA CYS A 153 2.40 -6.47 7.85
C CYS A 153 1.09 -5.70 7.84
N GLN A 154 -0.06 -6.39 7.88
CA GLN A 154 -1.42 -5.82 7.89
C GLN A 154 -1.84 -5.06 6.62
N ILE A 155 -0.96 -4.97 5.63
CA ILE A 155 -1.28 -4.42 4.30
C ILE A 155 -2.20 -5.42 3.56
N PRO A 156 -3.17 -4.93 2.77
CA PRO A 156 -3.93 -5.76 1.84
C PRO A 156 -3.04 -6.68 0.99
N MET A 157 -3.54 -7.85 0.66
CA MET A 157 -2.81 -8.87 -0.12
C MET A 157 -2.71 -8.51 -1.62
N LEU A 158 -2.06 -7.38 -1.92
CA LEU A 158 -1.95 -6.74 -3.23
C LEU A 158 -0.64 -7.05 -3.98
N PHE A 159 0.37 -7.54 -3.28
CA PHE A 159 1.71 -7.76 -3.84
C PHE A 159 1.74 -8.99 -4.74
N THR A 160 2.61 -8.97 -5.75
CA THR A 160 2.71 -9.99 -6.79
C THR A 160 3.94 -10.89 -6.62
N GLU A 161 3.95 -12.03 -7.30
CA GLU A 161 5.07 -12.97 -7.30
C GLU A 161 6.31 -12.36 -7.98
N GLU A 162 7.51 -12.78 -7.54
CA GLU A 162 8.78 -12.45 -8.20
C GLU A 162 8.79 -13.05 -9.62
N GLY A 163 9.16 -12.25 -10.62
CA GLY A 163 9.19 -12.61 -12.04
C GLY A 163 7.83 -12.62 -12.74
N ASP A 164 6.70 -12.47 -12.03
CA ASP A 164 5.36 -12.43 -12.62
C ASP A 164 4.46 -11.39 -11.91
N PRO A 165 4.41 -10.14 -12.40
CA PRO A 165 3.60 -9.08 -11.81
C PRO A 165 2.10 -9.22 -12.08
N THR A 166 1.65 -10.32 -12.70
CA THR A 166 0.22 -10.59 -12.94
C THR A 166 -0.38 -11.56 -11.93
N LYS A 167 0.45 -12.21 -11.11
CA LYS A 167 0.02 -13.21 -10.12
C LYS A 167 0.22 -12.68 -8.70
N ILE A 168 -0.83 -12.69 -7.88
CA ILE A 168 -0.76 -12.29 -6.48
C ILE A 168 0.08 -13.28 -5.66
N CYS A 169 0.99 -12.76 -4.86
CA CYS A 169 1.79 -13.53 -3.90
C CYS A 169 0.96 -13.82 -2.66
N TYR A 170 0.37 -15.01 -2.63
CA TYR A 170 -0.45 -15.51 -1.52
C TYR A 170 0.25 -16.67 -0.84
N ARG A 171 0.35 -16.62 0.49
CA ARG A 171 0.85 -17.72 1.33
C ARG A 171 -0.07 -17.92 2.53
N GLU A 172 -0.05 -19.12 3.08
CA GLU A 172 -0.76 -19.47 4.31
C GLU A 172 0.07 -20.33 5.25
N SER A 173 -0.24 -20.27 6.55
CA SER A 173 0.26 -21.18 7.59
C SER A 173 -0.89 -21.62 8.49
N ASP A 174 -0.81 -22.84 9.01
CA ASP A 174 -1.70 -23.35 10.05
C ASP A 174 -1.01 -23.23 11.43
N TYR A 175 -1.71 -22.67 12.42
CA TYR A 175 -1.23 -22.61 13.81
C TYR A 175 -2.40 -22.81 14.79
N PHE A 176 -2.30 -23.82 15.66
CA PHE A 176 -3.37 -24.29 16.54
C PHE A 176 -4.74 -24.48 15.84
N GLY A 177 -4.73 -25.07 14.64
CA GLY A 177 -5.94 -25.35 13.86
C GLY A 177 -6.57 -24.13 13.18
N ASN A 178 -5.95 -22.95 13.27
CA ASN A 178 -6.37 -21.74 12.56
C ASN A 178 -5.48 -21.48 11.35
N LYS A 179 -6.06 -20.91 10.29
CA LYS A 179 -5.35 -20.45 9.10
C LYS A 179 -4.98 -18.98 9.21
N TYR A 180 -3.73 -18.67 8.83
CA TYR A 180 -3.20 -17.32 8.76
C TYR A 180 -2.66 -17.06 7.34
N HIS A 181 -2.85 -15.84 6.83
CA HIS A 181 -2.53 -15.48 5.46
C HIS A 181 -1.46 -14.40 5.36
N PHE A 182 -0.62 -14.46 4.33
CA PHE A 182 0.55 -13.60 4.17
C PHE A 182 0.78 -13.19 2.71
N CYS A 183 1.20 -11.94 2.53
CA CYS A 183 1.44 -11.33 1.22
C CYS A 183 2.86 -11.57 0.65
N SER A 184 3.60 -12.53 1.23
CA SER A 184 4.93 -12.95 0.80
C SER A 184 5.43 -14.13 1.62
N ASP A 185 6.39 -14.86 1.07
CA ASP A 185 7.17 -15.87 1.81
C ASP A 185 7.85 -15.27 3.04
N HIS A 186 8.37 -14.05 2.96
CA HIS A 186 9.05 -13.41 4.08
C HIS A 186 8.09 -13.00 5.22
N CYS A 187 6.90 -12.49 4.92
CA CYS A 187 5.89 -12.24 5.95
C CYS A 187 5.42 -13.55 6.62
N LYS A 188 5.31 -14.63 5.85
CA LYS A 188 5.02 -15.97 6.36
C LYS A 188 6.14 -16.47 7.27
N HIS A 189 7.39 -16.37 6.83
CA HIS A 189 8.57 -16.80 7.61
C HIS A 189 8.66 -16.05 8.95
N ILE A 190 8.43 -14.73 8.96
CA ILE A 190 8.40 -13.93 10.18
C ILE A 190 7.28 -14.40 11.13
N PHE A 191 6.13 -14.79 10.60
CA PHE A 191 5.05 -15.35 11.41
C PHE A 191 5.42 -16.72 11.97
N ASP A 192 5.90 -17.64 11.13
CA ASP A 192 6.21 -19.01 11.52
C ASP A 192 7.29 -19.08 12.61
N ASP A 193 8.13 -18.05 12.69
CA ASP A 193 9.20 -17.93 13.65
C ASP A 193 8.78 -17.32 15.00
N GLU A 194 7.76 -16.45 15.02
CA GLU A 194 7.20 -15.83 16.23
C GLU A 194 5.65 -15.87 16.21
N PRO A 195 5.01 -17.04 16.03
CA PRO A 195 3.57 -17.11 15.79
C PRO A 195 2.79 -16.61 17.00
N GLU A 196 3.24 -16.89 18.23
CA GLU A 196 2.62 -16.43 19.48
C GLU A 196 2.45 -14.91 19.50
N LYS A 197 3.34 -14.17 18.84
CA LYS A 197 3.27 -12.71 18.73
C LYS A 197 2.24 -12.27 17.70
N TYR A 198 2.26 -12.87 16.51
CA TYR A 198 1.49 -12.39 15.36
C TYR A 198 0.05 -12.91 15.32
N VAL A 199 -0.28 -13.99 16.02
CA VAL A 199 -1.68 -14.39 16.22
C VAL A 199 -2.50 -13.35 16.99
N GLN A 200 -1.84 -12.43 17.69
CA GLN A 200 -2.45 -11.32 18.42
C GLN A 200 -2.63 -10.06 17.57
N SER A 201 -2.29 -10.10 16.26
CA SER A 201 -2.47 -8.96 15.36
C SER A 201 -3.92 -8.49 15.32
N TRP A 202 -4.15 -7.23 15.70
CA TRP A 202 -5.44 -6.55 15.53
C TRP A 202 -5.61 -6.17 14.06
N LEU A 203 -6.19 -7.07 13.25
CA LEU A 203 -6.39 -6.87 11.81
C LEU A 203 -7.67 -6.07 11.55
N PRO A 204 -7.62 -4.81 11.05
CA PRO A 204 -8.79 -3.93 10.99
C PRO A 204 -10.00 -4.54 10.28
N VAL A 205 -9.80 -5.24 9.15
CA VAL A 205 -10.90 -5.89 8.41
C VAL A 205 -11.59 -6.97 9.25
N HIS A 206 -10.82 -7.78 9.99
CA HIS A 206 -11.41 -8.81 10.86
C HIS A 206 -12.18 -8.17 12.01
N GLN A 207 -11.68 -7.06 12.54
CA GLN A 207 -12.27 -6.35 13.68
C GLN A 207 -13.58 -5.64 13.27
N ILE A 208 -13.65 -5.13 12.04
CA ILE A 208 -14.90 -4.65 11.44
C ILE A 208 -15.91 -5.80 11.36
N TYR A 209 -15.53 -6.96 10.82
CA TYR A 209 -16.43 -8.12 10.73
C TYR A 209 -16.85 -8.68 12.11
N GLN A 210 -16.03 -8.48 13.15
CA GLN A 210 -16.37 -8.81 14.54
C GLN A 210 -17.27 -7.75 15.20
N GLY A 211 -17.50 -6.61 14.55
CA GLY A 211 -18.31 -5.51 15.09
C GLY A 211 -17.59 -4.61 16.09
N HIS A 212 -16.25 -4.69 16.19
CA HIS A 212 -15.46 -3.91 17.14
C HIS A 212 -15.11 -2.49 16.66
N CYS A 213 -15.48 -2.14 15.41
CA CYS A 213 -15.14 -0.87 14.78
C CYS A 213 -16.39 -0.02 14.51
N PHE A 214 -17.35 -0.03 15.43
CA PHE A 214 -18.55 0.79 15.36
C PHE A 214 -18.65 1.67 16.62
N PRO A 215 -19.25 2.86 16.54
CA PRO A 215 -19.54 3.65 17.73
C PRO A 215 -20.39 2.87 18.73
N GLU A 216 -20.22 3.15 20.02
CA GLU A 216 -21.03 2.54 21.08
C GLU A 216 -22.53 2.77 20.83
N GLY A 217 -23.33 1.71 20.99
CA GLY A 217 -24.78 1.75 20.76
C GLY A 217 -25.21 1.61 19.30
N THR A 218 -24.30 1.35 18.36
CA THR A 218 -24.65 1.05 16.96
C THR A 218 -25.44 -0.27 16.89
N ASP A 219 -26.64 -0.23 16.30
CA ASP A 219 -27.46 -1.41 16.01
C ASP A 219 -27.27 -1.84 14.55
N PRO A 220 -26.48 -2.90 14.27
CA PRO A 220 -26.24 -3.37 12.91
C PRO A 220 -27.47 -4.07 12.28
N THR A 221 -28.57 -4.24 13.04
CA THR A 221 -29.82 -4.85 12.56
C THR A 221 -30.87 -3.80 12.16
N ALA A 222 -30.61 -2.52 12.41
CA ALA A 222 -31.52 -1.44 12.08
C ALA A 222 -31.76 -1.35 10.56
N GLU A 223 -33.00 -1.01 10.17
CA GLU A 223 -33.35 -0.78 8.77
C GLU A 223 -32.49 0.36 8.19
N GLY A 224 -31.85 0.12 7.05
CA GLY A 224 -30.98 1.09 6.41
C GLY A 224 -29.56 1.20 7.00
N PHE A 225 -29.14 0.26 7.85
CA PHE A 225 -27.77 0.21 8.36
C PHE A 225 -26.75 0.12 7.21
N ASP A 226 -25.83 1.09 7.18
CA ASP A 226 -24.67 1.09 6.28
C ASP A 226 -23.40 0.77 7.10
N PRO A 227 -22.82 -0.43 6.93
CA PRO A 227 -21.64 -0.83 7.68
C PRO A 227 -20.42 0.05 7.38
N LEU A 228 -20.27 0.56 6.15
CA LEU A 228 -19.15 1.43 5.82
C LEU A 228 -19.27 2.75 6.56
N LEU A 229 -20.44 3.40 6.52
CA LEU A 229 -20.64 4.67 7.23
C LEU A 229 -20.46 4.53 8.75
N ALA A 230 -20.89 3.41 9.33
CA ALA A 230 -20.66 3.14 10.75
C ALA A 230 -19.16 3.04 11.08
N VAL A 231 -18.37 2.38 10.24
CA VAL A 231 -16.89 2.33 10.38
C VAL A 231 -16.27 3.71 10.22
N LEU A 232 -16.67 4.48 9.19
CA LEU A 232 -16.10 5.82 8.95
C LEU A 232 -16.41 6.77 10.11
N LYS A 233 -17.59 6.63 10.74
CA LYS A 233 -17.92 7.35 11.96
C LYS A 233 -17.05 6.91 13.15
N TYR A 234 -16.76 5.62 13.30
CA TYR A 234 -15.81 5.14 14.31
C TYR A 234 -14.39 5.67 14.08
N TYR A 235 -14.00 5.89 12.82
CA TYR A 235 -12.73 6.53 12.46
C TYR A 235 -12.71 8.05 12.63
N GLU A 236 -13.83 8.67 13.01
CA GLU A 236 -13.99 10.13 13.09
C GLU A 236 -13.69 10.83 11.76
N MET A 237 -14.05 10.20 10.64
CA MET A 237 -13.87 10.78 9.29
C MET A 237 -15.07 11.60 8.85
N ASP A 238 -14.84 12.82 8.37
CA ASP A 238 -15.85 13.66 7.72
C ASP A 238 -16.05 13.18 6.27
N VAL A 239 -17.05 12.30 6.08
CA VAL A 239 -17.39 11.73 4.76
C VAL A 239 -17.79 12.81 3.76
N GLY A 240 -17.17 12.80 2.58
CA GLY A 240 -17.34 13.82 1.53
C GLY A 240 -16.34 14.97 1.63
N ARG A 241 -15.60 15.06 2.74
CA ARG A 241 -14.56 16.06 2.98
C ARG A 241 -13.18 15.44 3.04
N ASP A 242 -12.97 14.43 3.89
CA ASP A 242 -11.65 13.84 4.13
C ASP A 242 -11.30 12.72 3.14
N ASN A 243 -12.30 12.16 2.47
CA ASN A 243 -12.20 10.99 1.60
C ASN A 243 -12.68 11.30 0.17
N PHE A 244 -12.67 10.28 -0.69
CA PHE A 244 -13.00 10.38 -2.12
C PHE A 244 -12.00 11.18 -2.95
N ASP A 245 -12.26 11.27 -4.25
CA ASP A 245 -11.31 11.82 -5.22
C ASP A 245 -10.96 13.29 -4.94
N PHE A 246 -9.74 13.69 -5.30
CA PHE A 246 -9.30 15.08 -5.14
C PHE A 246 -10.11 16.03 -6.03
N GLU A 247 -10.46 15.56 -7.23
CA GLU A 247 -11.35 16.30 -8.12
C GLU A 247 -12.76 16.44 -7.50
N GLY A 248 -13.22 17.68 -7.36
CA GLY A 248 -14.50 18.01 -6.72
C GLY A 248 -14.45 18.13 -5.20
N SER A 249 -13.34 17.76 -4.55
CA SER A 249 -13.14 17.87 -3.10
C SER A 249 -13.21 19.31 -2.59
N GLU A 250 -13.41 19.47 -1.28
CA GLU A 250 -13.27 20.76 -0.61
C GLU A 250 -11.83 21.29 -0.73
N ASP A 251 -10.83 20.41 -0.58
CA ASP A 251 -9.41 20.76 -0.67
C ASP A 251 -9.03 21.34 -2.03
N GLN A 252 -9.51 20.76 -3.13
CA GLN A 252 -9.28 21.31 -4.47
C GLN A 252 -9.87 22.72 -4.61
N LYS A 253 -11.09 22.94 -4.08
CA LYS A 253 -11.76 24.25 -4.12
C LYS A 253 -11.00 25.29 -3.30
N ASN A 254 -10.58 24.91 -2.10
CA ASN A 254 -9.79 25.77 -1.22
C ASN A 254 -8.44 26.13 -1.86
N PHE A 255 -7.76 25.15 -2.47
CA PHE A 255 -6.48 25.37 -3.14
C PHE A 255 -6.60 26.29 -4.37
N ALA A 256 -7.63 26.11 -5.19
CA ALA A 256 -7.89 26.98 -6.34
C ALA A 256 -8.20 28.42 -5.90
N ALA A 257 -9.05 28.59 -4.89
CA ALA A 257 -9.36 29.90 -4.32
C ALA A 257 -8.11 30.62 -3.79
N TRP A 258 -7.23 29.89 -3.10
CA TRP A 258 -5.96 30.42 -2.61
C TRP A 258 -5.02 30.89 -3.73
N LYS A 259 -4.98 30.17 -4.86
CA LYS A 259 -4.21 30.56 -6.05
C LYS A 259 -4.87 31.67 -6.90
N GLY A 260 -6.11 32.05 -6.59
CA GLY A 260 -6.89 32.97 -7.41
C GLY A 260 -7.38 32.36 -8.73
N GLU A 261 -7.45 31.02 -8.81
CA GLU A 261 -7.97 30.28 -9.95
C GLU A 261 -9.47 29.95 -9.72
N SER A 262 -10.28 30.00 -10.78
CA SER A 262 -11.64 29.47 -10.74
C SER A 262 -11.59 27.96 -10.95
N VAL A 263 -12.23 27.18 -10.07
CA VAL A 263 -12.50 25.76 -10.35
C VAL A 263 -13.50 25.69 -11.49
N GLU A 264 -13.07 25.32 -12.69
CA GLU A 264 -14.02 24.96 -13.74
C GLU A 264 -14.79 23.73 -13.25
N LYS A 265 -16.11 23.88 -13.13
CA LYS A 265 -16.99 22.74 -12.89
C LYS A 265 -16.87 21.85 -14.12
N GLY A 266 -16.16 20.73 -14.01
CA GLY A 266 -16.49 19.58 -14.84
C GLY A 266 -17.98 19.33 -14.64
N GLU A 267 -18.78 19.54 -15.68
CA GLU A 267 -20.21 19.30 -15.62
C GLU A 267 -20.41 17.83 -15.24
N ALA A 268 -20.86 17.59 -14.01
CA ALA A 268 -21.50 16.33 -13.68
C ALA A 268 -22.74 16.23 -14.57
N LYS A 269 -22.63 15.42 -15.63
CA LYS A 269 -23.77 14.87 -16.36
C LYS A 269 -24.03 13.46 -15.90
#